data_AF-A0A2D8EM31-F1
#
_entry.id   AF-A0A2D8EM31-F1
#
_cell.length_a   1.000
_cell.length_b   1.000
_cell.length_c   1.000
_cell.angle_alpha   90.00
_cell.angle_beta   90.00
_cell.angle_gamma   90.00
#
_symmetry.space_group_name_H-M   'P 1'
#
loop_
_entity.id
_entity.type
_entity.pdbx_description
1 polymer ?
#
loop_
_entity_poly.entity_id
_entity_poly.type
_entity_poly.pdbx_seq_one_letter_code
_entity_poly.pdbx_strand_id
1 'polypeptide(L)'
;MPTSRITDTFARASGESRAVLVSYLMAGDPDLETSYAAMCALRDNGADIIELGAPFTDPMADGASIQKAGLRALANKTKLADTLALAARFRAEDQTTPVIIMGYANPVFRMGYVEFAKAAHAAGVDGTILVDLPPEEDGELREAYAQYDLSVIRLATPTTHENRMKKVAEGASGFLYFVAVTGVTGAGSADPQAIAGNIEMAKRVSGLPVCVGFGVKTGAQAAEMAKIADGVVVGSAFVEHAEKAHESGDFASAPRGMGALAKELSSAIRTITKP
;
A
#
# COMPACT_ATOMS: atom_id res chain seq x y z
N MET A 1 18.81 2.58 14.89
CA MET A 1 17.58 3.10 14.28
C MET A 1 17.90 3.41 12.82
N PRO A 2 17.03 3.00 11.88
CA PRO A 2 15.77 2.27 12.08
C PRO A 2 16.08 0.76 12.26
N THR A 3 15.33 -0.16 12.88
CA THR A 3 14.00 -0.19 13.51
C THR A 3 12.99 0.65 12.75
N SER A 4 12.68 0.15 11.56
CA SER A 4 11.75 0.68 10.55
C SER A 4 10.46 1.27 11.12
N ARG A 5 10.01 2.41 10.57
CA ARG A 5 8.70 3.04 10.88
C ARG A 5 7.53 2.07 10.70
N ILE A 6 7.67 1.10 9.79
CA ILE A 6 6.67 0.05 9.55
C ILE A 6 6.56 -0.82 10.80
N THR A 7 7.69 -1.29 11.34
CA THR A 7 7.72 -2.10 12.57
C THR A 7 7.11 -1.35 13.75
N ASP A 8 7.48 -0.08 13.94
CA ASP A 8 6.93 0.76 15.01
C ASP A 8 5.42 0.96 14.86
N THR A 9 4.94 1.09 13.62
CA THR A 9 3.52 1.24 13.31
C THR A 9 2.72 -0.01 13.69
N PHE A 10 3.20 -1.21 13.31
CA PHE A 10 2.55 -2.46 13.71
C PHE A 10 2.65 -2.72 15.21
N ALA A 11 3.79 -2.41 15.85
CA ALA A 11 3.95 -2.55 17.29
C ALA A 11 2.97 -1.65 18.05
N ARG A 12 2.83 -0.38 17.62
CA ARG A 12 1.87 0.57 18.19
C ARG A 12 0.42 0.10 17.99
N ALA A 13 0.03 -0.30 16.78
CA ALA A 13 -1.31 -0.81 16.51
C ALA A 13 -1.64 -2.07 17.32
N SER A 14 -0.66 -2.97 17.49
CA SER A 14 -0.79 -4.14 18.35
C SER A 14 -0.97 -3.76 19.82
N GLY A 15 -0.24 -2.76 20.33
CA GLY A 15 -0.43 -2.24 21.69
C GLY A 15 -1.79 -1.54 21.90
N GLU A 16 -2.39 -1.03 20.82
CA GLU A 16 -3.75 -0.49 20.77
C GLU A 16 -4.82 -1.57 20.48
N SER A 17 -4.45 -2.86 20.42
CA SER A 17 -5.34 -4.00 20.11
C SER A 17 -6.17 -3.84 18.83
N ARG A 18 -5.60 -3.20 17.79
CA ARG A 18 -6.29 -2.94 16.53
C ARG A 18 -5.42 -3.28 15.31
N ALA A 19 -6.06 -3.39 14.15
CA ALA A 19 -5.35 -3.49 12.87
C ALA A 19 -4.82 -2.12 12.39
N VAL A 20 -3.82 -2.16 11.52
CA VAL A 20 -3.25 -1.01 10.79
C VAL A 20 -4.14 -0.65 9.59
N LEU A 21 -4.36 0.65 9.32
CA LEU A 21 -4.96 1.11 8.06
C LEU A 21 -3.88 1.51 7.05
N VAL A 22 -3.80 0.80 5.92
CA VAL A 22 -2.94 1.14 4.78
C VAL A 22 -3.78 1.83 3.72
N SER A 23 -3.44 3.08 3.38
CA SER A 23 -4.20 3.90 2.45
C SER A 23 -3.43 4.15 1.17
N TYR A 24 -3.98 3.68 0.05
CA TYR A 24 -3.39 3.85 -1.27
C TYR A 24 -3.90 5.10 -2.00
N LEU A 25 -2.99 5.81 -2.67
CA LEU A 25 -3.30 6.80 -3.69
C LEU A 25 -2.31 6.73 -4.86
N MET A 26 -2.74 7.13 -6.06
CA MET A 26 -1.86 7.22 -7.23
C MET A 26 -1.16 8.59 -7.24
N ALA A 27 0.17 8.61 -7.34
CA ALA A 27 0.92 9.85 -7.48
C ALA A 27 0.54 10.57 -8.78
N GLY A 28 0.22 11.86 -8.69
CA GLY A 28 -0.14 12.68 -9.84
C GLY A 28 -1.60 12.53 -10.28
N ASP A 29 -2.45 11.86 -9.49
CA ASP A 29 -3.89 11.74 -9.73
C ASP A 29 -4.70 12.58 -8.72
N PRO A 30 -5.45 13.62 -9.15
CA PRO A 30 -5.52 14.17 -10.51
C PRO A 30 -4.34 15.08 -10.88
N ASP A 31 -3.50 15.48 -9.91
CA ASP A 31 -2.20 16.16 -10.11
C ASP A 31 -1.33 16.00 -8.84
N LEU A 32 -0.07 16.47 -8.88
CA LEU A 32 0.88 16.30 -7.79
C LEU A 32 0.53 17.10 -6.53
N GLU A 33 -0.04 18.31 -6.66
CA GLU A 33 -0.42 19.12 -5.50
C GLU A 33 -1.62 18.50 -4.77
N THR A 34 -2.57 17.96 -5.52
CA THR A 34 -3.72 17.25 -4.98
C THR A 34 -3.29 15.94 -4.34
N SER A 35 -2.35 15.19 -4.94
CA SER A 35 -1.76 14.02 -4.29
C SER A 35 -1.06 14.38 -2.98
N TYR A 36 -0.31 15.49 -2.92
CA TYR A 36 0.32 15.95 -1.68
C TYR A 36 -0.70 16.27 -0.59
N ALA A 37 -1.72 17.06 -0.94
CA ALA A 37 -2.80 17.39 -0.02
C ALA A 37 -3.55 16.14 0.46
N ALA A 38 -3.73 15.15 -0.42
CA ALA A 38 -4.34 13.87 -0.08
C ALA A 38 -3.48 13.07 0.90
N MET A 39 -2.15 12.99 0.72
CA MET A 39 -1.27 12.33 1.68
C MET A 39 -1.38 12.97 3.08
N CYS A 40 -1.40 14.29 3.15
CA CYS A 40 -1.59 15.02 4.42
C CYS A 40 -2.96 14.71 5.04
N ALA A 41 -4.03 14.74 4.22
CA ALA A 41 -5.37 14.43 4.69
C ALA A 41 -5.49 12.98 5.20
N LEU A 42 -4.85 12.01 4.54
CA LEU A 42 -4.81 10.62 4.99
C LEU A 42 -4.10 10.48 6.34
N ARG A 43 -2.90 11.08 6.48
CA ARG A 43 -2.16 11.15 7.76
C ARG A 43 -3.03 11.72 8.87
N ASP A 44 -3.63 12.88 8.63
CA ASP A 44 -4.39 13.63 9.65
C ASP A 44 -5.71 12.93 10.04
N ASN A 45 -6.19 12.00 9.22
CA ASN A 45 -7.45 11.29 9.44
C ASN A 45 -7.28 9.79 9.74
N GLY A 46 -6.08 9.36 10.13
CA GLY A 46 -5.88 8.07 10.77
C GLY A 46 -5.49 6.92 9.83
N ALA A 47 -4.94 7.24 8.64
CA ALA A 47 -4.09 6.30 7.93
C ALA A 47 -2.83 6.03 8.76
N ASP A 48 -2.49 4.76 8.96
CA ASP A 48 -1.27 4.37 9.67
C ASP A 48 -0.08 4.21 8.71
N ILE A 49 -0.35 3.80 7.46
CA ILE A 49 0.65 3.67 6.38
C ILE A 49 0.06 4.30 5.11
N ILE A 50 0.88 5.03 4.36
CA ILE A 50 0.52 5.56 3.04
C ILE A 50 1.23 4.75 1.96
N GLU A 51 0.44 4.23 1.02
CA GLU A 51 0.93 3.52 -0.17
C GLU A 51 0.78 4.44 -1.38
N LEU A 52 1.90 4.83 -1.96
CA LEU A 52 1.97 5.78 -3.06
C LEU A 52 2.25 5.04 -4.37
N GLY A 53 1.23 4.96 -5.22
CA GLY A 53 1.33 4.36 -6.54
C GLY A 53 2.21 5.17 -7.49
N ALA A 54 3.20 4.51 -8.08
CA ALA A 54 3.98 5.04 -9.19
C ALA A 54 3.27 4.68 -10.51
N PRO A 55 2.83 5.67 -11.32
CA PRO A 55 2.08 5.39 -12.54
C PRO A 55 2.94 4.64 -13.56
N PHE A 56 2.35 3.62 -14.20
CA PHE A 56 3.03 2.76 -15.16
C PHE A 56 2.18 2.55 -16.42
N THR A 57 2.84 2.43 -17.57
CA THR A 57 2.19 2.36 -18.90
C THR A 57 1.46 1.05 -19.13
N ASP A 58 1.90 -0.04 -18.52
CA ASP A 58 1.40 -1.39 -18.76
C ASP A 58 0.94 -2.07 -17.45
N PRO A 59 -0.09 -1.52 -16.76
CA PRO A 59 -0.45 -1.91 -15.39
C PRO A 59 -1.29 -3.21 -15.33
N MET A 60 -0.68 -4.34 -15.68
CA MET A 60 -1.39 -5.63 -15.83
C MET A 60 -1.96 -6.20 -14.53
N ALA A 61 -1.42 -5.83 -13.36
CA ALA A 61 -1.87 -6.33 -12.07
C ALA A 61 -3.00 -5.48 -11.45
N ASP A 62 -3.23 -4.29 -11.99
CA ASP A 62 -4.14 -3.31 -11.39
C ASP A 62 -5.60 -3.53 -11.79
N GLY A 63 -6.51 -3.28 -10.85
CA GLY A 63 -7.94 -3.22 -11.14
C GLY A 63 -8.32 -1.96 -11.93
N ALA A 64 -9.48 -1.97 -12.58
CA ALA A 64 -9.92 -0.90 -13.48
C ALA A 64 -9.83 0.51 -12.88
N SER A 65 -10.21 0.71 -11.61
CA SER A 65 -10.11 2.02 -10.95
C SER A 65 -8.67 2.52 -10.82
N ILE A 66 -7.72 1.62 -10.49
CA ILE A 66 -6.31 1.97 -10.36
C ILE A 66 -5.68 2.22 -11.74
N GLN A 67 -6.06 1.44 -12.76
CA GLN A 67 -5.62 1.68 -14.15
C GLN A 67 -6.05 3.08 -14.63
N LYS A 68 -7.30 3.48 -14.39
CA LYS A 68 -7.78 4.85 -14.72
C LYS A 68 -7.02 5.93 -13.97
N ALA A 69 -6.73 5.74 -12.68
CA ALA A 69 -5.91 6.65 -11.90
C ALA A 69 -4.51 6.82 -12.50
N GLY A 70 -3.87 5.70 -12.88
CA GLY A 70 -2.58 5.70 -13.58
C GLY A 70 -2.64 6.46 -14.91
N LEU A 71 -3.69 6.27 -15.71
CA LEU A 71 -3.87 6.99 -16.98
C LEU A 71 -3.98 8.52 -16.77
N ARG A 72 -4.71 8.99 -15.75
CA ARG A 72 -4.79 10.43 -15.42
C ARG A 72 -3.42 10.97 -14.99
N ALA A 73 -2.71 10.24 -14.13
CA ALA A 73 -1.36 10.61 -13.71
C ALA A 73 -0.36 10.66 -14.89
N LEU A 74 -0.43 9.69 -15.80
CA LEU A 74 0.40 9.64 -17.02
C LEU A 74 0.04 10.76 -18.00
N ALA A 75 -1.23 11.17 -18.10
CA ALA A 75 -1.63 12.33 -18.89
C ALA A 75 -0.95 13.62 -18.41
N ASN A 76 -0.69 13.72 -17.10
CA ASN A 76 0.12 14.78 -16.50
C ASN A 76 1.63 14.57 -16.60
N LYS A 77 2.08 13.51 -17.29
CA LYS A 77 3.48 13.12 -17.46
C LYS A 77 4.20 12.78 -16.15
N THR A 78 3.46 12.38 -15.12
CA THR A 78 4.01 11.96 -13.83
C THR A 78 4.91 10.74 -14.01
N LYS A 79 6.08 10.76 -13.36
CA LYS A 79 7.10 9.70 -13.43
C LYS A 79 7.48 9.23 -12.03
N LEU A 80 8.23 8.12 -11.97
CA LEU A 80 8.81 7.61 -10.72
C LEU A 80 9.60 8.68 -9.94
N ALA A 81 10.33 9.56 -10.64
CA ALA A 81 11.05 10.66 -9.99
C ALA A 81 10.11 11.66 -9.29
N ASP A 82 8.92 11.92 -9.83
CA ASP A 82 7.92 12.79 -9.22
C ASP A 82 7.28 12.10 -8.01
N THR A 83 7.06 10.78 -8.09
CA THR A 83 6.62 9.95 -6.94
C THR A 83 7.63 10.03 -5.78
N LEU A 84 8.92 9.90 -6.08
CA LEU A 84 10.00 10.06 -5.10
C LEU A 84 10.05 11.49 -4.52
N ALA A 85 9.91 12.51 -5.37
CA ALA A 85 9.89 13.91 -4.92
C ALA A 85 8.67 14.20 -4.01
N LEU A 86 7.52 13.61 -4.32
CA LEU A 86 6.31 13.73 -3.50
C LEU A 86 6.49 13.07 -2.13
N ALA A 87 7.08 11.88 -2.08
CA ALA A 87 7.46 11.22 -0.82
C ALA A 87 8.44 12.07 0.00
N ALA A 88 9.47 12.65 -0.64
CA ALA A 88 10.44 13.53 0.00
C ALA A 88 9.79 14.79 0.60
N ARG A 89 8.85 15.40 -0.14
CA ARG A 89 8.08 16.55 0.33
C ARG A 89 7.24 16.18 1.56
N PHE A 90 6.52 15.06 1.51
CA PHE A 90 5.74 14.58 2.65
C PHE A 90 6.62 14.29 3.87
N ARG A 91 7.76 13.64 3.65
CA ARG A 91 8.72 13.33 4.71
C ARG A 91 9.30 14.58 5.37
N ALA A 92 9.37 15.72 4.69
CA ALA A 92 9.83 16.96 5.31
C ALA A 92 8.93 17.42 6.48
N GLU A 93 7.64 17.08 6.46
CA GLU A 93 6.65 17.48 7.48
C GLU A 93 6.22 16.34 8.41
N ASP A 94 6.38 15.08 8.02
CA ASP A 94 6.02 13.91 8.83
C ASP A 94 7.18 12.93 8.91
N GLN A 95 7.72 12.70 10.11
CA GLN A 95 8.85 11.79 10.35
C GLN A 95 8.43 10.38 10.79
N THR A 96 7.13 10.07 10.85
CA THR A 96 6.58 8.90 11.54
C THR A 96 5.73 8.00 10.65
N THR A 97 4.84 8.56 9.82
CA THR A 97 3.97 7.75 8.95
C THR A 97 4.83 7.05 7.90
N PRO A 98 4.78 5.71 7.78
CA PRO A 98 5.51 5.00 6.73
C PRO A 98 4.96 5.33 5.34
N VAL A 99 5.86 5.50 4.38
CA VAL A 99 5.54 5.70 2.96
C VAL A 99 6.08 4.53 2.17
N ILE A 100 5.18 3.81 1.48
CA ILE A 100 5.51 2.66 0.63
C ILE A 100 5.29 3.06 -0.82
N ILE A 101 6.26 2.80 -1.70
CA ILE A 101 6.02 2.95 -3.15
C ILE A 101 5.47 1.63 -3.69
N MET A 102 4.28 1.68 -4.28
CA MET A 102 3.73 0.57 -5.06
C MET A 102 3.93 0.85 -6.55
N GLY A 103 4.46 -0.12 -7.29
CA GLY A 103 4.69 0.04 -8.72
C GLY A 103 5.12 -1.25 -9.40
N TYR A 104 5.78 -1.10 -10.55
CA TYR A 104 6.25 -2.19 -11.40
C TYR A 104 7.78 -2.20 -11.47
N ALA A 105 8.36 -3.36 -11.76
CA ALA A 105 9.79 -3.59 -11.73
C ALA A 105 10.55 -2.78 -12.78
N ASN A 106 9.97 -2.62 -13.98
CA ASN A 106 10.67 -2.02 -15.12
C ASN A 106 11.14 -0.57 -14.87
N PRO A 107 10.32 0.39 -14.37
CA PRO A 107 10.81 1.72 -14.02
C PRO A 107 11.96 1.73 -13.00
N VAL A 108 11.91 0.85 -12.00
CA VAL A 108 12.96 0.71 -10.97
C VAL A 108 14.24 0.12 -11.57
N PHE A 109 14.11 -0.95 -12.35
CA PHE A 109 15.22 -1.59 -13.06
C PHE A 109 15.91 -0.62 -14.02
N ARG A 110 15.15 0.20 -14.76
CA ARG A 110 15.69 1.21 -15.68
C ARG A 110 16.45 2.33 -14.98
N MET A 111 16.07 2.68 -13.75
CA MET A 111 16.84 3.62 -12.91
C MET A 111 18.12 2.97 -12.37
N GLY A 112 18.13 1.64 -12.25
CA GLY A 112 19.15 0.85 -11.60
C GLY A 112 18.84 0.67 -10.12
N TYR A 113 18.91 -0.56 -9.61
CA TYR A 113 18.48 -0.88 -8.24
C TYR A 113 19.22 -0.11 -7.16
N VAL A 114 20.53 0.08 -7.30
CA VAL A 114 21.35 0.85 -6.34
C VAL A 114 20.96 2.34 -6.33
N GLU A 115 20.81 2.94 -7.51
CA GLU A 115 20.43 4.35 -7.63
C GLU A 115 19.00 4.58 -7.15
N PHE A 116 18.08 3.66 -7.47
CA PHE A 116 16.72 3.71 -6.96
C PHE A 116 16.70 3.57 -5.43
N ALA A 117 17.39 2.60 -4.85
CA ALA A 117 17.41 2.39 -3.39
C ALA A 117 17.96 3.63 -2.67
N LYS A 118 19.03 4.24 -3.19
CA LYS A 118 19.57 5.50 -2.69
C LYS A 118 18.57 6.64 -2.77
N ALA A 119 17.89 6.80 -3.91
CA ALA A 119 16.90 7.85 -4.11
C ALA A 119 15.66 7.68 -3.23
N ALA A 120 15.15 6.44 -3.11
CA ALA A 120 14.03 6.08 -2.23
C ALA A 120 14.36 6.36 -0.76
N HIS A 121 15.55 5.95 -0.30
CA HIS A 121 16.01 6.25 1.04
C HIS A 121 16.14 7.75 1.30
N ALA A 122 16.75 8.50 0.38
CA ALA A 122 16.87 9.96 0.48
C ALA A 122 15.49 10.66 0.50
N ALA A 123 14.49 10.10 -0.20
CA ALA A 123 13.11 10.57 -0.16
C ALA A 123 12.36 10.16 1.12
N GLY A 124 12.96 9.31 1.97
CA GLY A 124 12.34 8.79 3.18
C GLY A 124 11.22 7.78 2.96
N VAL A 125 11.30 7.05 1.85
CA VAL A 125 10.48 5.86 1.58
C VAL A 125 10.95 4.73 2.49
N ASP A 126 10.01 3.93 3.01
CA ASP A 126 10.28 2.88 4.00
C ASP A 126 10.27 1.47 3.38
N GLY A 127 9.76 1.34 2.15
CA GLY A 127 9.76 0.09 1.40
C GLY A 127 9.01 0.18 0.07
N THR A 128 8.99 -0.92 -0.67
CA THR A 128 8.29 -0.99 -1.95
C THR A 128 7.50 -2.27 -2.12
N ILE A 129 6.44 -2.16 -2.92
CA ILE A 129 5.70 -3.28 -3.50
C ILE A 129 5.91 -3.21 -5.01
N LEU A 130 6.68 -4.15 -5.58
CA LEU A 130 6.83 -4.29 -7.03
C LEU A 130 5.99 -5.47 -7.49
N VAL A 131 4.81 -5.19 -8.04
CA VAL A 131 3.72 -6.17 -8.20
C VAL A 131 4.03 -7.30 -9.17
N ASP A 132 4.97 -7.07 -10.09
CA ASP A 132 5.41 -7.98 -11.14
C ASP A 132 6.81 -8.57 -10.89
N LEU A 133 7.43 -8.30 -9.73
CA LEU A 133 8.75 -8.85 -9.38
C LEU A 133 8.61 -10.05 -8.42
N PRO A 134 8.81 -11.29 -8.90
CA PRO A 134 8.72 -12.47 -8.04
C PRO A 134 9.96 -12.62 -7.12
N PRO A 135 9.82 -13.35 -5.99
CA PRO A 135 10.93 -13.65 -5.07
C PRO A 135 12.16 -14.29 -5.73
N GLU A 136 11.95 -15.01 -6.83
CA GLU A 136 13.01 -15.67 -7.59
C GLU A 136 13.94 -14.68 -8.30
N GLU A 137 13.47 -13.47 -8.59
CA GLU A 137 14.16 -12.50 -9.47
C GLU A 137 14.60 -11.23 -8.72
N ASP A 138 14.26 -11.08 -7.45
CA ASP A 138 14.52 -9.85 -6.67
C ASP A 138 15.87 -9.81 -5.95
N GLY A 139 16.81 -10.72 -6.28
CA GLY A 139 18.11 -10.83 -5.62
C GLY A 139 18.90 -9.52 -5.61
N GLU A 140 19.14 -8.94 -6.79
CA GLU A 140 19.87 -7.68 -6.94
C GLU A 140 19.15 -6.50 -6.27
N LEU A 141 17.80 -6.50 -6.30
CA LEU A 141 17.00 -5.49 -5.61
C LEU A 141 17.21 -5.57 -4.10
N ARG A 142 17.13 -6.77 -3.51
CA ARG A 142 17.31 -6.98 -2.07
C ARG A 142 18.70 -6.59 -1.60
N GLU A 143 19.73 -6.89 -2.39
CA GLU A 143 21.10 -6.47 -2.09
C GLU A 143 21.24 -4.95 -2.06
N ALA A 144 20.62 -4.24 -3.01
CA ALA A 144 20.59 -2.79 -3.01
C ALA A 144 19.82 -2.23 -1.80
N TYR A 145 18.65 -2.81 -1.48
CA TYR A 145 17.79 -2.34 -0.39
C TYR A 145 18.41 -2.53 1.00
N ALA A 146 19.16 -3.62 1.20
CA ALA A 146 19.83 -3.91 2.46
C ALA A 146 20.82 -2.81 2.89
N GLN A 147 21.39 -2.06 1.94
CA GLN A 147 22.29 -0.93 2.25
C GLN A 147 21.56 0.29 2.80
N TYR A 148 20.24 0.37 2.64
CA TYR A 148 19.43 1.55 2.94
C TYR A 148 18.22 1.25 3.85
N ASP A 149 18.13 0.04 4.40
CA ASP A 149 17.04 -0.43 5.28
C ASP A 149 15.64 -0.27 4.64
N LEU A 150 15.54 -0.50 3.32
CA LEU A 150 14.27 -0.47 2.59
C LEU A 150 13.57 -1.82 2.67
N SER A 151 12.28 -1.81 3.01
CA SER A 151 11.49 -3.04 3.10
C SER A 151 11.09 -3.58 1.72
N VAL A 152 11.15 -4.90 1.56
CA VAL A 152 10.64 -5.63 0.39
C VAL A 152 9.30 -6.27 0.78
N ILE A 153 8.22 -5.57 0.45
CA ILE A 153 6.85 -6.02 0.74
C ILE A 153 6.40 -6.88 -0.44
N ARG A 154 5.97 -8.11 -0.14
CA ARG A 154 5.61 -9.10 -1.16
C ARG A 154 4.16 -9.49 -1.09
N LEU A 155 3.65 -9.92 -2.24
CA LEU A 155 2.26 -10.31 -2.42
C LEU A 155 2.07 -11.79 -2.14
N ALA A 156 0.93 -12.12 -1.52
CA ALA A 156 0.41 -13.46 -1.37
C ALA A 156 -1.07 -13.49 -1.75
N THR A 157 -1.59 -14.67 -2.07
CA THR A 157 -2.97 -14.87 -2.52
C THR A 157 -3.59 -16.09 -1.84
N PRO A 158 -4.92 -16.30 -1.94
CA PRO A 158 -5.57 -17.53 -1.48
C PRO A 158 -5.02 -18.82 -2.12
N THR A 159 -4.44 -18.73 -3.32
CA THR A 159 -3.81 -19.87 -4.02
C THR A 159 -2.36 -20.12 -3.60
N THR A 160 -1.80 -19.26 -2.76
CA THR A 160 -0.45 -19.43 -2.21
C THR A 160 -0.47 -20.50 -1.13
N HIS A 161 0.00 -21.70 -1.49
CA HIS A 161 0.18 -22.82 -0.56
C HIS A 161 1.48 -22.69 0.25
N GLU A 162 1.61 -23.46 1.33
CA GLU A 162 2.68 -23.28 2.33
C GLU A 162 4.10 -23.28 1.74
N ASN A 163 4.42 -24.17 0.79
CA ASN A 163 5.74 -24.18 0.15
C ASN A 163 6.02 -22.91 -0.65
N ARG A 164 5.02 -22.41 -1.39
CA ARG A 164 5.14 -21.11 -2.07
C ARG A 164 5.26 -19.97 -1.07
N MET A 165 4.52 -20.02 0.04
CA MET A 165 4.60 -19.01 1.10
C MET A 165 6.00 -18.92 1.71
N LYS A 166 6.69 -20.04 1.94
CA LYS A 166 8.10 -20.04 2.40
C LYS A 166 8.99 -19.25 1.45
N LYS A 167 8.78 -19.42 0.13
CA LYS A 167 9.53 -18.69 -0.89
C LYS A 167 9.18 -17.21 -0.94
N VAL A 168 7.88 -16.88 -0.79
CA VAL A 168 7.40 -15.50 -0.66
C VAL A 168 7.97 -14.81 0.58
N ALA A 169 8.11 -15.53 1.71
CA ALA A 169 8.66 -14.96 2.93
C ALA A 169 10.18 -14.74 2.90
N GLU A 170 10.92 -15.49 2.10
CA GLU A 170 12.39 -15.46 2.06
C GLU A 170 12.94 -14.11 1.59
N GLY A 171 13.41 -13.27 2.52
CA GLY A 171 13.91 -11.92 2.21
C GLY A 171 12.81 -10.85 2.11
N ALA A 172 11.56 -11.21 2.40
CA ALA A 172 10.49 -10.22 2.61
C ALA A 172 10.69 -9.48 3.94
N SER A 173 10.23 -8.24 4.02
CA SER A 173 10.30 -7.41 5.22
C SER A 173 9.14 -6.40 5.25
N GLY A 174 8.94 -5.76 6.40
CA GLY A 174 7.79 -4.90 6.64
C GLY A 174 6.54 -5.73 6.94
N PHE A 175 5.76 -6.05 5.91
CA PHE A 175 4.55 -6.88 6.01
C PHE A 175 4.36 -7.70 4.73
N LEU A 176 3.45 -8.67 4.76
CA LEU A 176 2.96 -9.32 3.54
C LEU A 176 1.65 -8.68 3.09
N TYR A 177 1.55 -8.39 1.80
CA TYR A 177 0.33 -7.93 1.16
C TYR A 177 -0.48 -9.14 0.68
N PHE A 178 -1.55 -9.48 1.38
CA PHE A 178 -2.45 -10.55 0.99
C PHE A 178 -3.58 -10.01 0.11
N VAL A 179 -3.56 -10.36 -1.18
CA VAL A 179 -4.57 -9.94 -2.15
C VAL A 179 -5.75 -10.90 -2.10
N ALA A 180 -6.87 -10.45 -1.52
CA ALA A 180 -8.10 -11.22 -1.41
C ALA A 180 -8.89 -11.19 -2.72
N VAL A 181 -8.34 -11.80 -3.79
CA VAL A 181 -9.07 -12.01 -5.04
C VAL A 181 -9.90 -13.29 -4.93
N THR A 182 -11.22 -13.17 -4.89
CA THR A 182 -12.10 -14.23 -5.34
C THR A 182 -12.07 -14.22 -6.87
N GLY A 183 -11.84 -15.39 -7.49
CA GLY A 183 -11.56 -15.52 -8.92
C GLY A 183 -12.48 -14.69 -9.82
N VAL A 184 -11.92 -14.23 -10.93
CA VAL A 184 -12.58 -13.44 -11.99
C VAL A 184 -13.98 -14.00 -12.31
N THR A 185 -15.02 -13.31 -11.82
CA THR A 185 -16.34 -13.05 -12.44
C THR A 185 -17.26 -12.47 -11.37
N GLY A 186 -17.66 -11.21 -11.50
CA GLY A 186 -18.88 -10.67 -10.89
C GLY A 186 -18.86 -10.44 -9.36
N ALA A 187 -18.61 -9.20 -8.96
CA ALA A 187 -19.24 -8.54 -7.80
C ALA A 187 -19.43 -9.39 -6.52
N GLY A 188 -18.35 -9.59 -5.76
CA GLY A 188 -18.46 -10.01 -4.36
C GLY A 188 -17.19 -9.67 -3.60
N SER A 189 -17.32 -9.01 -2.44
CA SER A 189 -16.24 -8.94 -1.46
C SER A 189 -15.87 -10.36 -1.04
N ALA A 190 -14.57 -10.66 -0.93
CA ALA A 190 -14.13 -11.94 -0.35
C ALA A 190 -14.77 -12.10 1.03
N ASP A 191 -15.36 -13.28 1.29
CA ASP A 191 -15.79 -13.64 2.63
C ASP A 191 -14.55 -13.69 3.52
N PRO A 192 -14.43 -12.83 4.56
CA PRO A 192 -13.28 -12.85 5.47
C PRO A 192 -13.01 -14.26 6.04
N GLN A 193 -14.06 -15.03 6.33
CA GLN A 193 -13.90 -16.37 6.88
C GLN A 193 -13.27 -17.35 5.90
N ALA A 194 -13.52 -17.18 4.60
CA ALA A 194 -12.96 -18.04 3.56
C ALA A 194 -11.43 -17.90 3.41
N ILE A 195 -10.86 -16.76 3.83
CA ILE A 195 -9.42 -16.48 3.72
C ILE A 195 -8.68 -16.47 5.07
N ALA A 196 -9.40 -16.60 6.19
CA ALA A 196 -8.81 -16.56 7.53
C ALA A 196 -7.68 -17.58 7.71
N GLY A 197 -7.89 -18.83 7.29
CA GLY A 197 -6.88 -19.88 7.36
C GLY A 197 -5.64 -19.62 6.48
N ASN A 198 -5.81 -18.95 5.33
CA ASN A 198 -4.69 -18.53 4.49
C ASN A 198 -3.85 -17.44 5.16
N ILE A 199 -4.52 -16.48 5.82
CA ILE A 199 -3.85 -15.40 6.55
C ILE A 199 -3.08 -15.96 7.75
N GLU A 200 -3.69 -16.87 8.53
CA GLU A 200 -3.01 -17.55 9.63
C GLU A 200 -1.78 -18.34 9.15
N MET A 201 -1.90 -19.05 8.02
CA MET A 201 -0.77 -19.74 7.40
C MET A 201 0.32 -18.76 6.97
N ALA A 202 -0.05 -17.66 6.31
CA ALA A 202 0.89 -16.63 5.88
C ALA A 202 1.65 -16.03 7.07
N LYS A 203 0.95 -15.67 8.14
CA LYS A 203 1.54 -15.14 9.39
C LYS A 203 2.50 -16.14 10.02
N ARG A 204 2.06 -17.40 10.20
CA ARG A 204 2.87 -18.45 10.82
C ARG A 204 4.15 -18.75 10.03
N VAL A 205 4.05 -18.84 8.71
CA VAL A 205 5.18 -19.23 7.84
C VAL A 205 6.16 -18.09 7.66
N SER A 206 5.67 -16.84 7.53
CA SER A 206 6.53 -15.68 7.28
C SER A 206 7.09 -15.04 8.54
N GLY A 207 6.38 -15.12 9.67
CA GLY A 207 6.69 -14.33 10.86
C GLY A 207 6.42 -12.83 10.70
N LEU A 208 5.80 -12.40 9.61
CA LEU A 208 5.49 -11.00 9.32
C LEU A 208 4.01 -10.68 9.59
N PRO A 209 3.67 -9.41 9.90
CA PRO A 209 2.30 -8.94 9.84
C PRO A 209 1.71 -9.17 8.45
N VAL A 210 0.42 -9.47 8.38
CA VAL A 210 -0.28 -9.64 7.10
C VAL A 210 -1.35 -8.56 6.94
N CYS A 211 -1.21 -7.74 5.90
CA CYS A 211 -2.21 -6.77 5.48
C CYS A 211 -3.08 -7.35 4.37
N VAL A 212 -4.39 -7.27 4.51
CA VAL A 212 -5.33 -7.75 3.50
C VAL A 212 -5.83 -6.58 2.67
N GLY A 213 -5.66 -6.69 1.34
CA GLY A 213 -6.21 -5.75 0.38
C GLY A 213 -7.18 -6.44 -0.58
N PHE A 214 -7.99 -5.61 -1.25
CA PHE A 214 -8.98 -5.91 -2.30
C PHE A 214 -10.44 -5.75 -1.85
N GLY A 215 -11.17 -4.84 -2.50
CA GLY A 215 -12.63 -4.69 -2.39
C GLY A 215 -13.19 -3.97 -1.16
N VAL A 216 -12.34 -3.49 -0.24
CA VAL A 216 -12.78 -2.70 0.93
C VAL A 216 -13.12 -1.27 0.50
N LYS A 217 -14.35 -0.83 0.79
CA LYS A 217 -14.85 0.50 0.46
C LYS A 217 -15.53 1.22 1.62
N THR A 218 -15.90 0.51 2.68
CA THR A 218 -16.65 1.07 3.82
C THR A 218 -16.00 0.69 5.15
N GLY A 219 -16.29 1.47 6.19
CA GLY A 219 -15.85 1.16 7.56
C GLY A 219 -16.27 -0.25 8.01
N ALA A 220 -17.48 -0.68 7.68
CA ALA A 220 -17.97 -2.02 8.02
C ALA A 220 -17.12 -3.13 7.39
N GLN A 221 -16.78 -3.01 6.10
CA GLN A 221 -15.91 -3.98 5.43
C GLN A 221 -14.49 -3.98 6.03
N ALA A 222 -13.97 -2.81 6.39
CA ALA A 222 -12.66 -2.69 7.03
C ALA A 222 -12.65 -3.34 8.42
N ALA A 223 -13.70 -3.14 9.21
CA ALA A 223 -13.86 -3.76 10.52
C ALA A 223 -13.93 -5.29 10.41
N GLU A 224 -14.67 -5.84 9.45
CA GLU A 224 -14.70 -7.30 9.24
C GLU A 224 -13.33 -7.88 8.88
N MET A 225 -12.56 -7.21 8.01
CA MET A 225 -11.21 -7.65 7.67
C MET A 225 -10.21 -7.49 8.84
N ALA A 226 -10.37 -6.45 9.65
CA ALA A 226 -9.54 -6.22 10.83
C ALA A 226 -9.65 -7.33 11.88
N LYS A 227 -10.72 -8.13 11.87
CA LYS A 227 -10.86 -9.31 12.76
C LYS A 227 -9.83 -10.40 12.47
N ILE A 228 -9.36 -10.52 11.23
CA ILE A 228 -8.51 -11.62 10.78
C ILE A 228 -7.12 -11.17 10.31
N ALA A 229 -6.94 -9.90 9.97
CA ALA A 229 -5.71 -9.35 9.38
C ALA A 229 -5.02 -8.34 10.28
N ASP A 230 -3.69 -8.21 10.22
CA ASP A 230 -2.90 -7.24 10.99
C ASP A 230 -2.98 -5.83 10.42
N GLY A 231 -3.33 -5.71 9.14
CA GLY A 231 -3.77 -4.46 8.55
C GLY A 231 -4.80 -4.64 7.44
N VAL A 232 -5.48 -3.55 7.12
CA VAL A 232 -6.47 -3.47 6.04
C VAL A 232 -5.97 -2.46 5.02
N VAL A 233 -5.90 -2.88 3.76
CA VAL A 233 -5.49 -2.02 2.64
C VAL A 233 -6.71 -1.56 1.87
N VAL A 234 -6.79 -0.24 1.66
CA VAL A 234 -7.86 0.40 0.89
C VAL A 234 -7.23 1.25 -0.21
N GLY A 235 -7.60 1.00 -1.46
CA GLY A 235 -7.09 1.76 -2.61
C GLY A 235 -8.16 2.26 -3.56
N SER A 236 -8.95 1.37 -4.15
CA SER A 236 -9.97 1.75 -5.14
C SER A 236 -10.94 2.84 -4.65
N ALA A 237 -11.34 2.78 -3.38
CA ALA A 237 -12.26 3.76 -2.81
C ALA A 237 -11.63 5.16 -2.66
N PHE A 238 -10.32 5.25 -2.38
CA PHE A 238 -9.62 6.53 -2.36
C PHE A 238 -9.45 7.11 -3.76
N VAL A 239 -9.00 6.30 -4.74
CA VAL A 239 -8.84 6.81 -6.11
C VAL A 239 -10.17 7.20 -6.78
N GLU A 240 -11.30 6.62 -6.35
CA GLU A 240 -12.64 7.05 -6.77
C GLU A 240 -12.95 8.50 -6.32
N HIS A 241 -12.37 8.98 -5.21
CA HIS A 241 -12.44 10.40 -4.83
C HIS A 241 -11.60 11.30 -5.74
N ALA A 242 -10.42 10.85 -6.17
CA ALA A 242 -9.61 11.56 -7.16
C ALA A 242 -10.29 11.62 -8.53
N GLU A 243 -10.95 10.53 -8.96
CA GLU A 243 -11.75 10.48 -10.19
C GLU A 243 -12.88 11.53 -10.15
N LYS A 244 -13.68 11.57 -9.09
CA LYS A 244 -14.77 12.55 -8.94
C LYS A 244 -14.26 13.99 -8.90
N ALA A 245 -13.12 14.23 -8.25
CA ALA A 245 -12.50 15.54 -8.20
C ALA A 245 -12.02 15.98 -9.60
N HIS A 246 -11.46 15.06 -10.37
CA HIS A 246 -11.07 15.30 -11.76
C HIS A 246 -12.28 15.64 -12.64
N GLU A 247 -13.34 14.83 -12.58
CA GLU A 247 -14.56 15.00 -13.40
C GLU A 247 -15.30 16.30 -13.09
N SER A 248 -15.32 16.72 -11.83
CA SER A 248 -15.98 17.97 -11.40
C SER A 248 -15.12 19.22 -11.55
N GLY A 249 -13.80 19.07 -11.68
CA GLY A 249 -12.83 20.17 -11.64
C GLY A 249 -12.56 20.74 -10.24
N ASP A 250 -13.25 20.28 -9.19
CA ASP A 250 -12.96 20.64 -7.79
C ASP A 250 -11.90 19.69 -7.22
N PHE A 251 -10.63 19.96 -7.53
CA PHE A 251 -9.51 19.12 -7.09
C PHE A 251 -9.38 19.08 -5.56
N ALA A 252 -9.78 20.16 -4.87
CA ALA A 252 -9.79 20.20 -3.42
C ALA A 252 -10.82 19.23 -2.79
N SER A 253 -11.78 18.70 -3.56
CA SER A 253 -12.70 17.67 -3.09
C SER A 253 -12.03 16.31 -2.85
N ALA A 254 -10.94 15.99 -3.57
CA ALA A 254 -10.21 14.73 -3.40
C ALA A 254 -9.63 14.56 -1.98
N PRO A 255 -8.77 15.47 -1.46
CA PRO A 255 -8.23 15.33 -0.10
C PRO A 255 -9.32 15.37 0.96
N ARG A 256 -10.38 16.17 0.79
CA ARG A 256 -11.53 16.19 1.72
C ARG A 256 -12.24 14.84 1.76
N GLY A 257 -12.52 14.26 0.60
CA GLY A 257 -13.18 12.96 0.47
C GLY A 257 -12.34 11.81 1.02
N MET A 258 -11.05 11.77 0.63
CA MET A 258 -10.10 10.76 1.13
C MET A 258 -9.91 10.88 2.65
N GLY A 259 -9.76 12.08 3.19
CA GLY A 259 -9.66 12.28 4.64
C GLY A 259 -10.92 11.82 5.39
N ALA A 260 -12.11 12.16 4.89
CA ALA A 260 -13.37 11.71 5.49
C ALA A 260 -13.50 10.18 5.48
N LEU A 261 -13.16 9.53 4.35
CA LEU A 261 -13.17 8.08 4.23
C LEU A 261 -12.11 7.42 5.13
N ALA A 262 -10.88 7.94 5.19
CA ALA A 262 -9.85 7.42 6.09
C ALA A 262 -10.29 7.49 7.55
N LYS A 263 -10.95 8.59 7.96
CA LYS A 263 -11.52 8.73 9.30
C LYS A 263 -12.59 7.69 9.59
N GLU A 264 -13.51 7.45 8.65
CA GLU A 264 -14.53 6.41 8.78
C GLU A 264 -13.88 5.03 8.96
N LEU A 265 -12.95 4.67 8.07
CA LEU A 265 -12.27 3.38 8.07
C LEU A 265 -11.47 3.17 9.37
N SER A 266 -10.65 4.16 9.76
CA SER A 266 -9.84 4.11 10.97
C SER A 266 -10.70 4.00 12.22
N SER A 267 -11.80 4.75 12.28
CA SER A 267 -12.75 4.67 13.40
C SER A 267 -13.41 3.29 13.48
N ALA A 268 -13.82 2.72 12.34
CA ALA A 268 -14.45 1.40 12.31
C ALA A 268 -13.47 0.29 12.71
N ILE A 269 -12.22 0.31 12.21
CA ILE A 269 -11.16 -0.62 12.61
C ILE A 269 -10.91 -0.58 14.12
N ARG A 270 -10.92 0.61 14.72
CA ARG A 270 -10.74 0.79 16.18
C ARG A 270 -11.87 0.21 17.03
N THR A 271 -13.04 -0.07 16.46
CA THR A 271 -14.14 -0.74 17.19
C THR A 271 -13.90 -2.24 17.35
N ILE A 272 -12.96 -2.82 16.59
CA ILE A 272 -12.57 -4.21 16.68
C ILE A 272 -11.41 -4.34 17.66
N THR A 273 -11.66 -5.00 18.78
CA THR A 273 -10.61 -5.38 19.72
C THR A 273 -10.09 -6.76 19.35
N LYS A 274 -8.79 -6.85 19.01
CA LYS A 274 -8.15 -8.15 18.82
C LYS A 274 -7.81 -8.79 20.18
N PRO A 275 -8.02 -10.12 20.32
CA PRO A 275 -7.63 -10.86 21.51
C PRO A 275 -6.11 -10.91 21.70
#